data_AF-A0A9N7V578-F1
#
_entry.id   AF-A0A9N7V578-F1
#
_cell.length_a   1.000
_cell.length_b   1.000
_cell.length_c   1.000
_cell.angle_alpha   90.00
_cell.angle_beta   90.00
_cell.angle_gamma   90.00
#
_symmetry.space_group_name_H-M   'P 1'
#
loop_
_entity.id
_entity.type
_entity.pdbx_description
1 polymer ?
#
loop_
_entity_poly.entity_id
_entity_poly.type
_entity_poly.pdbx_seq_one_letter_code
_entity_poly.pdbx_strand_id
1 'polypeptide(L)'
;MSAVQLLRVSVHERISAAAEDFLLQVEKGGGKDQVPSLIAMLTERLMAAAEEILAVLEETVAEYEDRVEQSERSELEICRQRRLLDAAMKPVVRLHRAGPGTPCVVSTAA
;
A
#
# COMPACT_ATOMS: atom_id res chain seq x y z
N MET A 1 -19.40 -0.76 -8.03
CA MET A 1 -18.52 -1.80 -8.61
C MET A 1 -17.14 -1.63 -8.02
N SER A 2 -16.44 -2.71 -7.65
CA SER A 2 -15.07 -2.59 -7.12
C SER A 2 -14.06 -2.33 -8.26
N ALA A 3 -12.93 -1.68 -7.94
CA ALA A 3 -11.86 -1.42 -8.91
C ALA A 3 -11.37 -2.71 -9.59
N VAL A 4 -11.28 -3.80 -8.82
CA VAL A 4 -10.93 -5.14 -9.31
C VAL A 4 -11.96 -5.68 -10.32
N GLN A 5 -13.25 -5.40 -10.14
CA GLN A 5 -14.29 -5.80 -11.11
C GLN A 5 -14.17 -5.00 -12.41
N LEU A 6 -13.88 -3.70 -12.32
CA LEU A 6 -13.64 -2.83 -13.48
C LEU A 6 -12.39 -3.28 -14.27
N LEU A 7 -11.28 -3.53 -13.57
CA LEU A 7 -10.06 -4.06 -14.16
C LEU A 7 -10.29 -5.40 -14.84
N ARG A 8 -11.01 -6.33 -14.19
CA ARG A 8 -11.38 -7.63 -14.79
C ARG A 8 -12.13 -7.49 -16.09
N VAL A 9 -13.12 -6.60 -16.15
CA VAL A 9 -13.92 -6.37 -17.37
C VAL A 9 -13.05 -5.78 -18.47
N SER A 10 -12.26 -4.75 -18.16
CA SER A 10 -11.37 -4.07 -19.12
C SER A 10 -10.29 -5.02 -19.70
N VAL A 11 -9.63 -5.80 -18.85
CA VAL A 11 -8.62 -6.77 -19.28
C VAL A 11 -9.25 -7.87 -20.15
N HIS A 12 -10.42 -8.37 -19.74
CA HIS A 12 -11.12 -9.40 -20.51
C HIS A 12 -11.53 -8.90 -21.90
N GLU A 13 -12.04 -7.67 -22.00
CA GLU A 13 -12.41 -7.06 -23.27
C GLU A 13 -11.21 -6.94 -24.22
N ARG A 14 -10.05 -6.48 -23.73
CA ARG A 14 -8.84 -6.39 -24.57
C ARG A 14 -8.28 -7.73 -24.99
N ILE A 15 -8.28 -8.73 -24.10
CA ILE A 15 -7.83 -10.08 -24.44
C ILE A 15 -8.77 -10.71 -25.48
N SER A 16 -10.08 -10.53 -25.33
CA SER A 16 -11.06 -11.06 -26.27
C SER A 16 -10.97 -10.38 -27.64
N ALA A 17 -10.85 -9.06 -27.69
CA ALA A 17 -10.59 -8.33 -28.94
C ALA A 17 -9.27 -8.77 -29.59
N ALA A 18 -8.25 -9.07 -28.78
CA ALA A 18 -6.99 -9.63 -29.26
C ALA A 18 -7.16 -10.99 -29.95
N ALA A 19 -7.94 -11.86 -29.32
CA ALA A 19 -8.23 -13.19 -29.83
C ALA A 19 -9.04 -13.14 -31.12
N GLU A 20 -10.00 -12.22 -31.23
CA GLU A 20 -10.80 -12.02 -32.44
C GLU A 20 -9.94 -11.56 -33.63
N ASP A 21 -9.04 -10.59 -33.43
CA ASP A 21 -8.11 -10.14 -34.48
C ASP A 21 -7.14 -11.24 -34.93
N PHE A 22 -6.71 -12.09 -33.99
CA PHE A 22 -5.88 -13.27 -34.30
C PHE A 22 -6.63 -14.25 -35.20
N LEU A 23 -7.89 -14.58 -34.86
CA LEU A 23 -8.71 -15.51 -35.64
C LEU A 23 -8.95 -14.99 -37.07
N LEU A 24 -9.20 -13.69 -37.24
CA LEU A 24 -9.38 -13.05 -38.54
C LEU A 24 -8.12 -13.12 -39.43
N GLN A 25 -6.93 -13.03 -38.84
CA GLN A 25 -5.69 -13.15 -39.62
C GLN A 25 -5.39 -14.58 -40.06
N VAL A 26 -5.72 -15.57 -39.22
CA VAL A 26 -5.56 -17.00 -39.55
C VAL A 26 -6.53 -17.41 -40.67
N GLU A 27 -7.77 -16.90 -40.66
CA GLU A 27 -8.77 -17.18 -41.71
C GLU A 27 -8.37 -16.63 -43.09
N LYS A 28 -7.59 -15.54 -43.16
CA LYS A 28 -7.21 -14.90 -44.43
C LYS A 28 -6.14 -15.62 -45.26
N GLY A 29 -5.71 -16.83 -44.87
CA GLY A 29 -4.85 -17.70 -45.67
C GLY A 29 -3.36 -17.46 -45.42
N GLY A 30 -2.71 -18.43 -44.76
CA GLY A 30 -1.39 -18.28 -44.14
C GLY A 30 -0.19 -18.50 -45.06
N GLY A 31 0.68 -17.48 -45.10
CA GLY A 31 2.09 -17.60 -45.49
C GLY A 31 2.97 -17.89 -44.26
N LYS A 32 4.18 -18.45 -44.50
CA LYS A 32 5.14 -18.86 -43.45
C LYS A 32 5.57 -17.73 -42.51
N ASP A 33 5.37 -16.48 -42.90
CA ASP A 33 5.76 -15.28 -42.15
C ASP A 33 4.69 -14.81 -41.15
N GLN A 34 3.55 -15.50 -41.06
CA GLN A 34 2.40 -15.08 -40.25
C GLN A 34 2.52 -15.46 -38.78
N VAL A 35 3.11 -16.62 -38.47
CA VAL A 35 3.26 -17.09 -37.07
C VAL A 35 4.07 -16.11 -36.21
N PRO A 36 5.24 -15.58 -36.66
CA PRO A 36 5.98 -14.57 -35.91
C PRO A 36 5.19 -13.27 -35.71
N SER A 37 4.45 -12.83 -36.73
CA SER A 37 3.62 -11.62 -36.66
C SER A 37 2.49 -11.75 -35.64
N LEU A 38 1.82 -12.92 -35.60
CA LEU A 38 0.75 -13.19 -34.66
C LEU A 38 1.26 -13.28 -33.22
N ILE A 39 2.42 -13.89 -33.02
CA ILE A 39 3.08 -13.92 -31.70
C ILE A 39 3.42 -12.50 -31.24
N ALA A 40 3.97 -11.67 -32.13
CA ALA A 40 4.29 -10.28 -31.79
C ALA A 40 3.04 -9.48 -31.36
N MET A 41 1.95 -9.58 -32.11
CA MET A 41 0.69 -8.92 -31.77
C MET A 41 0.08 -9.40 -30.45
N LEU A 42 0.06 -10.72 -30.22
CA LEU A 42 -0.44 -11.28 -28.97
C LEU A 42 0.44 -10.84 -27.79
N THR A 43 1.76 -10.84 -27.98
CA THR A 43 2.71 -10.40 -26.96
C THR A 43 2.51 -8.93 -26.61
N GLU A 44 2.37 -8.05 -27.61
CA GLU A 44 2.09 -6.62 -27.42
C GLU A 44 0.81 -6.40 -26.61
N ARG A 45 -0.27 -7.10 -26.94
CA ARG A 45 -1.55 -6.95 -26.24
C ARG A 45 -1.55 -7.55 -24.84
N LEU A 46 -0.87 -8.68 -24.63
CA LEU A 46 -0.69 -9.26 -23.30
C LEU A 46 0.19 -8.36 -22.42
N MET A 47 1.24 -7.77 -22.98
CA MET A 47 2.08 -6.79 -22.28
C MET A 47 1.27 -5.55 -21.89
N ALA A 48 0.50 -4.98 -22.81
CA ALA A 48 -0.36 -3.84 -22.51
C ALA A 48 -1.40 -4.17 -21.42
N ALA A 49 -2.01 -5.36 -21.47
CA ALA A 49 -2.92 -5.81 -20.41
C ALA A 49 -2.20 -6.03 -19.06
N ALA A 50 -0.97 -6.54 -19.07
CA ALA A 50 -0.17 -6.74 -17.88
C ALA A 50 0.25 -5.40 -17.23
N GLU A 51 0.67 -4.42 -18.04
CA GLU A 51 1.03 -3.07 -17.57
C GLU A 51 -0.12 -2.39 -16.85
N GLU A 52 -1.35 -2.52 -17.34
CA GLU A 52 -2.49 -1.95 -16.65
C GLU A 52 -2.87 -2.65 -15.36
N ILE A 53 -2.71 -3.98 -15.30
CA ILE A 53 -2.89 -4.71 -14.06
C ILE A 53 -1.85 -4.23 -13.04
N LEU A 54 -0.60 -4.05 -13.46
CA LEU A 54 0.47 -3.53 -12.62
C LEU A 54 0.18 -2.11 -12.14
N ALA A 55 -0.31 -1.22 -13.00
CA ALA A 55 -0.65 0.15 -12.61
C ALA A 55 -1.71 0.19 -11.48
N VAL A 56 -2.77 -0.61 -11.58
CA VAL A 56 -3.79 -0.69 -10.53
C VAL A 56 -3.25 -1.34 -9.25
N LEU A 57 -2.35 -2.32 -9.38
CA LEU A 57 -1.68 -2.92 -8.23
C LEU A 57 -0.74 -1.93 -7.53
N GLU A 58 0.01 -1.13 -8.27
CA GLU A 58 0.89 -0.09 -7.73
C GLU A 58 0.11 0.95 -6.95
N GLU A 59 -1.02 1.44 -7.50
CA GLU A 59 -1.94 2.34 -6.79
C GLU A 59 -2.44 1.69 -5.49
N THR A 60 -2.88 0.44 -5.56
CA THR A 60 -3.37 -0.28 -4.39
C THR A 60 -2.28 -0.47 -3.34
N VAL A 61 -1.06 -0.82 -3.74
CA VAL A 61 0.08 -1.00 -2.82
C VAL A 61 0.43 0.33 -2.17
N ALA A 62 0.48 1.43 -2.92
CA ALA A 62 0.73 2.76 -2.37
C ALA A 62 -0.33 3.15 -1.32
N GLU A 63 -1.62 2.89 -1.56
CA GLU A 63 -2.67 3.09 -0.57
C GLU A 63 -2.45 2.27 0.72
N TYR A 64 -1.96 1.03 0.60
CA TYR A 64 -1.64 0.21 1.76
C TYR A 64 -0.42 0.73 2.52
N GLU A 65 0.63 1.14 1.81
CA GLU A 65 1.83 1.74 2.41
C GLU A 65 1.49 3.01 3.20
N ASP A 66 0.67 3.89 2.61
CA ASP A 66 0.17 5.10 3.29
C ASP A 66 -0.61 4.76 4.57
N ARG A 67 -1.46 3.73 4.53
CA ARG A 67 -2.21 3.29 5.71
C ARG A 67 -1.28 2.73 6.80
N VAL A 68 -0.24 1.99 6.42
CA VAL A 68 0.77 1.49 7.36
C VAL A 68 1.50 2.66 8.00
N GLU A 69 1.98 3.62 7.20
CA GLU A 69 2.69 4.80 7.72
C GLU A 69 1.78 5.62 8.66
N GLN A 70 0.51 5.79 8.31
CA GLN A 70 -0.48 6.43 9.18
C GLN A 70 -0.66 5.68 10.50
N SER A 71 -0.69 4.35 10.46
CA SER A 71 -0.76 3.51 11.67
C SER A 71 0.46 3.71 12.57
N GLU A 72 1.66 3.65 12.00
CA GLU A 72 2.92 3.86 12.72
C GLU A 72 2.98 5.24 13.38
N ARG A 73 2.57 6.29 12.64
CA ARG A 73 2.45 7.65 13.18
C ARG A 73 1.46 7.72 14.35
N SER A 74 0.32 7.06 14.22
CA SER A 74 -0.68 6.98 15.30
C SER A 74 -0.13 6.26 16.54
N GLU A 75 0.57 5.14 16.36
CA GLU A 75 1.19 4.40 17.46
C GLU A 75 2.25 5.22 18.20
N LEU A 76 3.05 6.01 17.48
CA LEU A 76 4.01 6.94 18.06
C LEU A 76 3.32 8.00 18.93
N GLU A 77 2.21 8.58 18.48
CA GLU A 77 1.47 9.57 19.29
C GLU A 77 0.82 8.91 20.51
N ILE A 78 0.28 7.70 20.38
CA ILE A 78 -0.22 6.93 21.53
C ILE A 78 0.90 6.69 22.55
N CYS A 79 2.10 6.32 22.11
CA CYS A 79 3.26 6.14 22.98
C CYS A 79 3.64 7.46 23.69
N ARG A 80 3.61 8.58 22.96
CA ARG A 80 3.88 9.92 23.52
C ARG A 80 2.85 10.28 24.59
N GLN A 81 1.58 10.09 24.30
CA GLN A 81 0.48 10.38 25.22
C GLN A 81 0.54 9.50 26.47
N ARG A 82 0.84 8.20 26.32
CA ARG A 82 1.07 7.30 27.46
C ARG A 82 2.19 7.79 28.37
N ARG A 83 3.33 8.22 27.81
CA ARG A 83 4.44 8.78 28.60
C ARG A 83 4.04 10.06 29.36
N LEU A 84 3.29 10.94 28.71
CA LEU A 84 2.78 12.16 29.35
C LEU A 84 1.80 11.83 30.47
N LEU A 85 0.90 10.88 30.24
CA LEU A 85 -0.04 10.41 31.25
C LEU A 85 0.69 9.77 32.44
N ASP A 86 1.67 8.91 32.18
CA ASP A 86 2.50 8.29 33.23
C ASP A 86 3.21 9.36 34.08
N ALA A 87 3.78 10.39 33.44
CA ALA A 87 4.43 11.49 34.14
C ALA A 87 3.45 12.32 34.99
N ALA A 88 2.23 12.54 34.48
CA ALA A 88 1.17 13.27 35.20
C ALA A 88 0.57 12.45 36.36
N MET A 89 0.44 11.14 36.19
CA MET A 89 -0.14 10.22 37.19
C MET A 89 0.85 9.85 38.29
N LYS A 90 2.16 9.95 38.06
CA LYS A 90 3.22 9.66 39.06
C LYS A 90 4.20 10.83 39.17
N PRO A 91 3.75 12.01 39.65
CA PRO A 91 4.63 13.16 39.74
C PRO A 91 5.71 12.92 40.81
N VAL A 92 6.98 13.11 40.42
CA VAL A 92 8.11 13.10 41.34
C VAL A 92 8.20 14.46 42.01
N VAL A 93 7.77 14.56 43.26
CA VAL A 93 7.81 15.80 44.04
C VAL A 93 9.08 15.82 44.89
N ARG A 94 9.95 16.80 44.63
CA ARG A 94 11.16 17.02 45.45
C ARG A 94 10.84 18.03 46.55
N LEU A 95 10.50 17.53 47.73
CA LEU A 95 10.21 18.39 48.87
C LEU A 95 11.53 18.76 49.57
N HIS A 96 11.82 20.06 49.61
CA HIS A 96 12.91 20.60 50.41
C HIS A 96 12.33 20.98 51.78
N ARG A 97 12.82 20.35 52.85
CA ARG A 97 12.39 20.69 54.21
C ARG A 97 13.00 22.05 54.57
N ALA A 98 12.16 23.03 54.88
CA ALA A 98 12.61 24.31 55.40
C ALA A 98 13.15 24.11 56.84
N GLY A 99 14.45 23.82 56.96
CA GLY A 99 15.14 23.66 58.23
C GLY A 99 16.65 23.54 58.01
N PRO A 100 17.50 24.14 58.86
CA PRO A 100 18.95 24.10 58.64
C PRO A 100 19.47 22.67 58.79
N GLY A 101 19.96 22.08 57.68
CA GLY A 101 20.86 20.91 57.72
C GLY A 101 20.28 19.52 57.41
N THR A 102 19.22 19.36 56.61
CA THR A 102 18.76 18.00 56.19
C THR A 102 18.65 17.82 54.66
N PRO A 103 18.96 16.60 54.13
CA PRO A 103 18.97 16.32 52.70
C PRO A 103 17.54 16.21 52.11
N CYS A 104 17.39 16.57 50.83
CA CYS A 104 16.13 16.55 50.11
C CYS A 104 15.55 15.14 49.98
N VAL A 105 14.25 14.99 50.25
CA VAL A 105 13.54 13.73 50.09
C VAL A 105 12.77 13.76 48.78
N VAL A 106 13.02 12.78 47.90
CA VAL A 106 12.26 12.59 46.67
C VAL A 106 11.06 11.69 47.00
N SER A 107 9.85 12.23 46.87
CA SER A 107 8.61 11.48 47.12
C SER A 107 7.81 11.39 45.82
N THR A 108 7.35 10.19 45.49
CA THR A 108 6.41 9.96 44.38
C THR A 108 5.01 10.00 44.96
N ALA A 109 4.17 10.93 44.50
CA ALA A 109 2.76 10.91 44.89
C ALA A 109 2.10 9.68 44.23
N ALA A 110 1.52 8.81 45.07
CA ALA A 110 0.78 7.62 44.64
C ALA A 110 -0.69 7.96 44.35
#